data_AF-A0A484NDI9-F1
#
_entry.id   AF-A0A484NDI9-F1
#
_cell.length_a   1.000
_cell.length_b   1.000
_cell.length_c   1.000
_cell.angle_alpha   90.00
_cell.angle_beta   90.00
_cell.angle_gamma   90.00
#
_symmetry.space_group_name_H-M   'P 1'
#
loop_
_entity.id
_entity.type
_entity.pdbx_description
1 polymer ?
#
loop_
_entity_poly.entity_id
_entity_poly.type
_entity_poly.pdbx_seq_one_letter_code
_entity_poly.pdbx_strand_id
1 'polypeptide(L)'
;MSQSGKLMPNLDRNSTKLLNLTVLQRTDPFIEEILLTAAHVTFYEFNIETSQWSRKDVEGSLFVVKRTSQPRFQFIVMNRRNAVTYTMELMQRI
;
A
#
# COMPACT_ATOMS: atom_id res chain seq x y z
N MET A 1 -21.14 29.18 0.22
CA MET A 1 -20.82 27.75 0.25
C MET A 1 -19.34 27.60 -0.08
N SER A 2 -18.46 27.44 0.91
CA SER A 2 -17.01 27.33 0.67
C SER A 2 -16.67 25.89 0.30
N GLN A 3 -16.20 25.69 -0.93
CA GLN A 3 -15.51 24.46 -1.28
C GLN A 3 -14.20 24.43 -0.46
N SER A 4 -14.16 23.61 0.58
CA SER A 4 -12.91 23.20 1.22
C SER A 4 -12.16 22.30 0.25
N GLY A 5 -11.57 22.92 -0.78
CA GLY A 5 -10.60 22.27 -1.66
C GLY A 5 -9.50 21.75 -0.75
N LYS A 6 -9.37 20.42 -0.68
CA LYS A 6 -8.36 19.75 0.12
C LYS A 6 -7.01 20.34 -0.28
N LEU A 7 -6.42 21.16 0.60
CA LEU A 7 -5.08 21.72 0.41
C LEU A 7 -4.14 20.53 0.29
N MET A 8 -3.82 20.14 -0.94
CA MET A 8 -2.74 19.22 -1.21
C MET A 8 -1.47 20.08 -1.23
N PRO A 9 -0.59 19.98 -0.23
CA PRO A 9 0.70 20.65 -0.31
C PRO A 9 1.38 20.19 -1.60
N ASN A 10 1.88 21.15 -2.38
CA ASN A 10 2.69 20.89 -3.58
C ASN A 10 4.06 20.39 -3.12
N LEU A 11 4.12 19.15 -2.66
CA LEU A 11 5.35 18.47 -2.30
C LEU A 11 6.04 17.97 -3.55
N ASP A 12 7.35 18.17 -3.62
CA ASP A 12 8.15 17.50 -4.61
C ASP A 12 8.11 15.96 -4.42
N ARG A 13 8.57 15.24 -5.45
CA ARG A 13 8.52 13.78 -5.48
C ARG A 13 9.37 13.14 -4.38
N ASN A 14 10.51 13.74 -4.00
CA ASN A 14 11.41 13.22 -2.97
C ASN A 14 10.79 13.39 -1.59
N SER A 15 10.24 14.57 -1.30
CA SER A 15 9.51 14.86 -0.07
C SER A 15 8.32 13.92 0.13
N THR A 16 7.58 13.65 -0.95
CA THR A 16 6.49 12.67 -0.95
C THR A 16 6.99 11.25 -0.67
N LYS A 17 8.10 10.82 -1.30
CA LYS A 17 8.69 9.49 -1.08
C LYS A 17 9.16 9.33 0.37
N LEU A 18 9.82 10.35 0.92
CA LEU A 18 10.29 10.37 2.31
C LEU A 18 9.12 10.27 3.29
N LEU A 19 8.08 11.10 3.10
CA LEU A 19 6.89 11.07 3.94
C LEU A 19 6.22 9.70 3.94
N ASN A 20 6.02 9.11 2.75
CA ASN A 20 5.45 7.77 2.62
C ASN A 20 6.29 6.72 3.36
N LEU A 21 7.63 6.78 3.22
CA LEU A 21 8.53 5.86 3.92
C LEU A 21 8.42 6.02 5.43
N THR A 22 8.44 7.26 5.94
CA THR A 22 8.29 7.55 7.36
C THR A 22 6.96 7.03 7.91
N VAL A 23 5.87 7.17 7.15
CA VAL A 23 4.55 6.65 7.56
C VAL A 23 4.57 5.12 7.64
N LEU A 24 5.12 4.43 6.63
CA LEU A 24 5.19 2.97 6.63
C LEU A 24 6.08 2.43 7.76
N GLN A 25 7.20 3.10 8.04
CA GLN A 25 8.13 2.71 9.11
C GLN A 25 7.55 2.82 10.53
N ARG A 26 6.46 3.57 10.73
CA ARG A 26 5.74 3.59 12.02
C ARG A 26 5.07 2.26 12.33
N THR A 27 4.66 1.52 11.29
CA THR A 27 4.02 0.22 11.44
C THR A 27 5.04 -0.91 11.32
N ASP A 28 6.05 -0.75 10.46
CA ASP A 28 7.11 -1.74 10.27
C ASP A 28 8.50 -1.08 10.17
N PRO A 29 9.28 -1.04 11.27
CA PRO A 29 10.57 -0.37 11.31
C PRO A 29 11.64 -1.06 10.46
N PHE A 30 11.39 -2.28 9.96
CA PHE A 30 12.34 -3.00 9.11
C PHE A 30 12.26 -2.58 7.64
N ILE A 31 11.29 -1.75 7.25
CA ILE A 31 11.21 -1.23 5.88
C ILE A 31 12.43 -0.35 5.58
N GLU A 32 13.24 -0.81 4.63
CA GLU A 32 14.46 -0.16 4.16
C GLU A 32 14.16 0.82 3.02
N GLU A 33 13.30 0.42 2.08
CA GLU A 33 13.07 1.16 0.83
C GLU A 33 11.68 0.90 0.25
N ILE A 34 11.06 1.94 -0.34
CA ILE A 34 9.91 1.80 -1.25
C ILE A 34 10.42 1.60 -2.68
N LEU A 35 10.13 0.43 -3.25
CA LEU A 35 10.53 0.03 -4.60
C LEU A 35 9.53 0.52 -5.65
N LEU A 36 8.22 0.45 -5.34
CA LEU A 36 7.15 0.83 -6.26
C LEU A 36 5.95 1.40 -5.50
N THR A 37 5.24 2.33 -6.12
CA THR A 37 3.97 2.86 -5.63
C THR A 37 2.89 2.77 -6.70
N ALA A 38 1.66 2.51 -6.27
CA ALA A 38 0.46 2.69 -7.08
C ALA A 38 -0.56 3.52 -6.31
N ALA A 39 -1.09 4.57 -6.94
CA ALA A 39 -1.98 5.52 -6.28
C ALA A 39 -3.35 4.92 -5.90
N HIS A 40 -3.81 3.92 -6.66
CA HIS A 40 -5.07 3.23 -6.42
C HIS A 40 -4.99 1.78 -6.90
N VAL A 41 -5.41 0.86 -6.02
CA VAL A 41 -5.60 -0.57 -6.29
C VAL A 41 -6.90 -1.02 -5.65
N THR A 42 -7.48 -2.11 -6.17
CA THR A 42 -8.66 -2.78 -5.59
C THR A 42 -8.46 -4.28 -5.66
N PHE A 43 -8.76 -4.98 -4.58
CA PHE A 43 -8.54 -6.42 -4.49
C PHE A 43 -9.78 -7.19 -4.90
N TYR A 44 -9.55 -8.27 -5.64
CA TYR A 44 -10.55 -9.24 -6.01
C TYR A 44 -10.06 -10.63 -5.63
N GLU A 45 -10.98 -11.48 -5.21
CA GLU A 45 -10.73 -12.88 -4.95
C GLU A 45 -11.60 -13.73 -5.85
N PHE A 46 -10.98 -14.72 -6.48
CA PHE A 46 -11.68 -15.68 -7.32
C PHE A 46 -12.12 -16.87 -6.48
N ASN A 47 -13.41 -17.16 -6.45
CA ASN A 47 -13.95 -18.37 -5.89
C ASN A 47 -13.96 -19.46 -6.97
N ILE A 48 -13.21 -20.54 -6.75
CA ILE A 48 -13.06 -21.64 -7.72
C ILE A 48 -14.36 -22.46 -7.83
N GLU A 49 -15.07 -22.68 -6.72
CA GLU A 49 -16.29 -23.48 -6.67
C GLU A 49 -17.42 -22.86 -7.49
N THR A 50 -17.57 -21.53 -7.39
CA THR A 50 -18.59 -20.78 -8.15
C THR A 50 -18.06 -20.21 -9.46
N SER A 51 -16.75 -20.29 -9.70
CA SER A 51 -16.05 -19.67 -10.84
C SER A 51 -16.35 -18.17 -11.00
N GLN A 52 -16.41 -17.44 -9.89
CA GLN A 52 -16.77 -16.03 -9.86
C GLN A 52 -15.74 -15.18 -9.11
N TRP A 53 -15.61 -13.93 -9.55
CA TRP A 53 -14.83 -12.91 -8.84
C TRP A 53 -15.70 -12.18 -7.83
N SER A 54 -15.18 -12.01 -6.62
CA SER A 54 -15.76 -11.17 -5.58
C SER A 54 -14.79 -10.03 -5.22
N ARG A 55 -15.32 -8.82 -5.07
CA ARG A 55 -14.52 -7.67 -4.64
C ARG A 55 -14.28 -7.74 -3.13
N LYS A 56 -13.03 -7.63 -2.70
CA LYS A 56 -12.66 -7.52 -1.29
C LYS A 56 -12.80 -6.08 -0.79
N ASP A 57 -12.96 -5.90 0.52
CA ASP A 57 -12.93 -4.58 1.19
C ASP A 57 -11.50 -4.05 1.39
N VAL A 58 -10.65 -4.18 0.37
CA VAL A 58 -9.27 -3.70 0.34
C VAL A 58 -9.08 -2.85 -0.91
N GLU A 59 -9.08 -1.54 -0.72
CA GLU A 59 -8.98 -0.56 -1.79
C GLU A 59 -8.20 0.68 -1.31
N GLY A 60 -7.13 1.05 -2.01
CA GLY A 60 -6.30 2.15 -1.57
C GLY A 60 -4.99 2.29 -2.33
N SER A 61 -4.00 2.93 -1.71
CA SER A 61 -2.66 3.04 -2.30
C SER A 61 -1.80 1.83 -1.95
N LEU A 62 -1.06 1.32 -2.93
CA LEU A 62 -0.16 0.19 -2.78
C LEU A 62 1.30 0.65 -2.77
N PHE A 63 2.09 0.01 -1.92
CA PHE A 63 3.53 0.19 -1.79
C PHE A 63 4.21 -1.18 -1.85
N VAL A 64 5.18 -1.36 -2.74
CA VAL A 64 6.09 -2.51 -2.71
C VAL A 64 7.34 -2.08 -1.96
N VAL A 65 7.71 -2.84 -0.94
CA VAL A 65 8.78 -2.49 -0.01
C VAL A 65 9.87 -3.56 0.06
N LYS A 66 11.09 -3.12 0.30
CA LYS A 66 12.24 -3.94 0.67
C LYS A 66 12.48 -3.78 2.17
N ARG A 67 12.74 -4.89 2.86
CA ARG A 67 12.92 -4.94 4.31
C ARG A 67 14.31 -5.43 4.69
N THR A 68 14.77 -5.09 5.88
CA THR A 68 16.03 -5.61 6.43
C THR A 68 15.88 -6.99 7.08
N SER A 69 14.65 -7.40 7.44
CA SER A 69 14.31 -8.71 8.00
C SER A 69 13.48 -9.55 7.03
N GLN A 70 13.32 -10.85 7.33
CA GLN A 70 12.40 -11.71 6.56
C GLN A 70 10.93 -11.42 6.91
N PRO A 71 10.01 -11.53 5.93
CA PRO A 71 10.25 -11.65 4.49
C PRO A 71 10.92 -10.39 3.91
N ARG A 72 11.83 -10.57 2.95
CA ARG A 72 12.65 -9.49 2.37
C ARG A 72 11.83 -8.49 1.54
N PHE A 73 10.75 -8.96 0.92
CA PHE A 73 9.88 -8.15 0.07
C PHE A 73 8.42 -8.36 0.45
N GLN A 74 7.68 -7.27 0.48
CA GLN A 74 6.26 -7.26 0.77
C GLN A 74 5.57 -6.22 -0.12
N PHE A 75 4.27 -6.37 -0.31
CA PHE A 75 3.44 -5.22 -0.66
C PHE A 75 2.50 -4.88 0.49
N ILE A 76 2.20 -3.59 0.59
CA ILE A 76 1.37 -2.99 1.62
C ILE A 76 0.30 -2.16 0.92
N VAL A 77 -0.97 -2.39 1.26
CA VAL A 77 -2.10 -1.56 0.82
C VAL A 77 -2.62 -0.76 2.00
N MET A 78 -2.47 0.56 1.92
CA MET A 78 -3.10 1.49 2.85
C MET A 78 -4.56 1.65 2.45
N ASN A 79 -5.45 0.96 3.16
CA ASN A 79 -6.86 0.92 2.84
C ASN A 79 -7.52 2.30 3.05
N ARG A 80 -8.38 2.69 2.11
CA ARG A 80 -9.18 3.92 2.19
C ARG A 80 -10.61 3.66 2.67
N ARG A 81 -11.04 2.40 2.68
CA ARG A 81 -12.36 1.97 3.17
C ARG A 81 -12.41 1.88 4.69
N ASN A 82 -11.30 1.51 5.31
CA ASN A 82 -11.13 1.40 6.75
C ASN A 82 -9.66 1.68 7.13
N ALA A 83 -9.37 1.76 8.43
CA ALA A 83 -8.02 2.07 8.93
C ALA A 83 -7.10 0.83 9.00
N VAL A 84 -7.48 -0.30 8.42
CA VAL A 84 -6.70 -1.54 8.46
C VAL A 84 -5.81 -1.62 7.22
N THR A 85 -4.50 -1.64 7.45
CA THR A 85 -3.51 -1.89 6.41
C THR A 85 -3.50 -3.37 6.03
N TYR A 86 -3.47 -3.67 4.74
CA TYR A 86 -3.28 -5.04 4.25
C TYR A 86 -1.82 -5.25 3.83
N THR A 87 -1.17 -6.27 4.40
CA THR A 87 0.23 -6.61 4.09
C THR A 87 0.30 -8.03 3.58
N MET A 88 1.06 -8.25 2.51
CA MET A 88 1.29 -9.58 1.97
C MET A 88 2.75 -9.78 1.62
N GLU A 89 3.25 -10.97 1.91
CA GLU A 89 4.61 -11.38 1.58
C GLU A 89 4.73 -11.64 0.08
N LEU A 90 5.79 -11.10 -0.53
CA LEU A 90 6.16 -11.45 -1.88
C LEU A 90 7.22 -12.53 -1.79
N MET A 91 6.81 -13.78 -2.04
CA MET A 91 7.79 -14.86 -2.19
C MET A 91 8.71 -14.52 -3.37
N GLN A 92 10.01 -14.43 -3.10
CA GLN A 92 11.00 -14.54 -4.17
C GLN A 92 10.86 -15.95 -4.73
N ARG A 93 10.26 -16.09 -5.91
CA ARG A 93 10.40 -17.32 -6.68
C ARG A 93 11.89 -17.45 -7.00
N ILE A 94 12.55 -18.35 -6.29
CA ILE A 94 13.89 -18.86 -6.62
C ILE A 94 13.74 -19.80 -7.82
#